data_AF-H0EBH0-F1
#
_entry.id   AF-H0EBH0-F1
#
_cell.length_a   1.000
_cell.length_b   1.000
_cell.length_c   1.000
_cell.angle_alpha   90.00
_cell.angle_beta   90.00
_cell.angle_gamma   90.00
#
_symmetry.space_group_name_H-M   'P 1'
#
loop_
_entity.id
_entity.type
_entity.pdbx_description
1 polymer ?
#
loop_
_entity_poly.entity_id
_entity_poly.type
_entity_poly.pdbx_seq_one_letter_code
_entity_poly.pdbx_strand_id
1 'polypeptide(L)'
;MPLIRRLAAVLPLAVVVAAPAAASAAPWEQVADAPALLRAADAPPSKLDPRDPRLLGSDQSAVRVVRARGSRWIRLTPRAARKYRHGRMSLQCRYADAAGDLEPFTSGTDGPLGPGLRLAVPRDAAYCSVGMAWRERRNSTSRFTLATVAFTKAGGRQVARVAAARSLMLVVFAATGDEAKRPLPATAELAAALGIEPLAAPGATVPEGRIGVWTDAARRIYATTTLYGKRLYLDIDDATDEFSSNVVDVLFDE
;
A
#
# COMPACT_ATOMS: atom_id res chain seq x y z
N MET A 1 9.51 -33.14 -74.88
CA MET A 1 10.99 -33.04 -74.87
C MET A 1 11.36 -31.64 -74.36
N PRO A 2 12.44 -31.42 -73.61
CA PRO A 2 13.04 -32.24 -72.53
C PRO A 2 13.35 -31.33 -71.27
N LEU A 3 13.24 -31.84 -70.03
CA LEU A 3 14.31 -32.34 -69.13
C LEU A 3 15.01 -31.33 -68.19
N ILE A 4 15.22 -31.80 -66.94
CA ILE A 4 16.39 -31.57 -66.04
C ILE A 4 16.32 -30.28 -65.18
N ARG A 5 16.51 -30.29 -63.84
CA ARG A 5 17.43 -31.06 -62.99
C ARG A 5 16.93 -31.20 -61.54
N ARG A 6 17.14 -32.38 -60.97
CA ARG A 6 17.07 -32.72 -59.54
C ARG A 6 18.24 -32.10 -58.77
N LEU A 7 18.05 -31.80 -57.49
CA LEU A 7 19.06 -32.03 -56.46
C LEU A 7 18.39 -32.38 -55.14
N ALA A 8 18.61 -33.63 -54.73
CA ALA A 8 18.32 -34.16 -53.42
C ALA A 8 19.43 -33.74 -52.45
N ALA A 9 19.07 -33.42 -51.22
CA ALA A 9 20.00 -33.44 -50.10
C ALA A 9 19.31 -34.11 -48.90
N VAL A 10 20.06 -35.04 -48.33
CA VAL A 10 19.71 -36.02 -47.32
C VAL A 10 19.99 -35.42 -45.93
N LEU A 11 19.02 -35.59 -45.02
CA LEU A 11 19.07 -35.78 -43.55
C LEU A 11 20.38 -35.51 -42.77
N PRO A 12 20.28 -34.98 -41.52
CA PRO A 12 20.03 -35.90 -40.41
C PRO A 12 18.99 -35.46 -39.36
N LEU A 13 18.33 -36.48 -38.80
CA LEU A 13 17.66 -36.48 -37.50
C LEU A 13 18.63 -35.97 -36.42
N ALA A 14 18.23 -34.96 -35.66
CA ALA A 14 18.73 -34.71 -34.32
C ALA A 14 17.58 -34.85 -33.33
N VAL A 15 17.58 -35.97 -32.61
CA VAL A 15 16.85 -36.14 -31.35
C VAL A 15 17.57 -35.27 -30.33
N VAL A 16 16.90 -34.25 -29.79
CA VAL A 16 17.36 -33.55 -28.58
C VAL A 16 16.27 -33.62 -27.52
N VAL A 17 16.74 -34.07 -26.36
CA VAL A 17 16.04 -34.41 -25.13
C VAL A 17 15.35 -33.18 -24.52
N ALA A 18 14.16 -33.41 -23.94
CA ALA A 18 13.40 -32.43 -23.19
C ALA A 18 14.12 -31.97 -21.90
N ALA A 19 14.02 -30.68 -21.58
CA ALA A 19 14.05 -30.18 -20.20
C ALA A 19 13.15 -28.92 -20.07
N PRO A 20 12.51 -28.72 -18.90
CA PRO A 20 11.32 -27.90 -18.78
C PRO A 20 11.58 -26.42 -18.45
N ALA A 21 10.62 -25.58 -18.86
CA ALA A 21 10.15 -24.35 -18.23
C ALA A 21 11.12 -23.58 -17.30
N ALA A 22 11.79 -22.58 -17.87
CA ALA A 22 12.09 -21.35 -17.15
C ALA A 22 11.05 -20.31 -17.58
N ALA A 23 9.89 -20.30 -16.93
CA ALA A 23 9.02 -19.13 -16.93
C ALA A 23 9.83 -18.02 -16.22
N SER A 24 10.39 -17.10 -17.01
CA SER A 24 11.00 -15.89 -16.47
C SER A 24 9.93 -15.16 -15.66
N ALA A 25 10.11 -15.10 -14.35
CA ALA A 25 9.29 -14.26 -13.50
C ALA A 25 9.31 -12.83 -14.07
N ALA A 26 8.12 -12.28 -14.32
CA ALA A 26 7.98 -10.98 -14.92
C ALA A 26 8.61 -9.89 -14.04
N PRO A 27 9.32 -8.90 -14.62
CA PRO A 27 10.14 -7.93 -13.89
C PRO A 27 9.36 -6.90 -13.05
N TRP A 28 8.04 -6.98 -12.97
CA TRP A 28 7.22 -6.10 -12.12
C TRP A 28 7.06 -6.61 -10.68
N GLU A 29 7.63 -7.76 -10.33
CA GLU A 29 7.59 -8.36 -8.98
C GLU A 29 8.78 -8.01 -8.08
N GLN A 30 9.67 -7.12 -8.52
CA GLN A 30 10.56 -6.44 -7.59
C GLN A 30 9.69 -5.51 -6.75
N VAL A 31 9.64 -5.82 -5.45
CA VAL A 31 9.22 -4.98 -4.32
C VAL A 31 8.83 -3.59 -4.82
N ALA A 32 7.54 -3.27 -4.83
CA ALA A 32 7.11 -1.90 -5.04
C ALA A 32 7.79 -1.08 -3.94
N ASP A 33 8.94 -0.50 -4.28
CA ASP A 33 9.54 0.59 -3.55
C ASP A 33 8.43 1.62 -3.48
N ALA A 34 7.83 1.70 -2.30
CA ALA A 34 7.06 2.87 -1.97
C ALA A 34 7.97 4.06 -2.30
N PRO A 35 7.48 5.08 -3.05
CA PRO A 35 8.27 6.27 -3.30
C PRO A 35 8.87 6.73 -1.96
N ALA A 36 10.12 7.18 -2.00
CA ALA A 36 11.03 7.42 -0.86
C ALA A 36 10.49 8.36 0.27
N LEU A 37 9.22 8.75 0.23
CA LEU A 37 8.47 9.53 1.21
C LEU A 37 8.24 8.82 2.56
N LEU A 38 8.42 7.51 2.68
CA LEU A 38 8.13 6.76 3.92
C LEU A 38 9.34 6.53 4.85
N ARG A 39 10.53 7.11 4.57
CA ARG A 39 11.77 6.81 5.34
C ARG A 39 12.32 7.93 6.22
N ALA A 40 11.60 9.03 6.45
CA ALA A 40 12.11 10.10 7.31
C ALA A 40 11.13 10.45 8.43
N ALA A 41 11.38 9.91 9.64
CA ALA A 41 11.10 10.56 10.93
C ALA A 41 11.62 9.68 12.08
N ASP A 42 12.88 9.90 12.49
CA ASP A 42 13.40 9.43 13.77
C ASP A 42 13.18 10.50 14.86
N ALA A 43 12.47 10.13 15.95
CA ALA A 43 12.53 10.61 17.36
C ALA A 43 11.15 10.91 18.04
N PRO A 44 10.89 10.51 19.32
CA PRO A 44 9.62 10.69 20.09
C PRO A 44 9.79 11.61 21.36
N PRO A 45 8.87 11.75 22.36
CA PRO A 45 7.39 11.62 22.44
C PRO A 45 6.66 12.71 23.28
N SER A 46 5.32 12.83 23.16
CA SER A 46 4.40 12.70 24.31
C SER A 46 2.94 12.46 23.91
N LYS A 47 2.40 11.33 24.43
CA LYS A 47 0.98 10.91 24.52
C LYS A 47 0.20 10.86 23.19
N LEU A 48 0.22 9.66 22.58
CA LEU A 48 -0.19 9.34 21.20
C LEU A 48 0.74 10.02 20.18
N ASP A 49 1.81 9.31 19.84
CA ASP A 49 2.83 9.80 18.93
C ASP A 49 2.37 9.58 17.48
N PRO A 50 2.10 10.62 16.67
CA PRO A 50 1.88 10.50 15.24
C PRO A 50 3.16 10.11 14.47
N ARG A 51 4.22 9.72 15.17
CA ARG A 51 5.38 8.99 14.64
C ARG A 51 5.39 7.53 15.08
N ASP A 52 4.41 7.02 15.84
CA ASP A 52 4.34 5.59 16.18
C ASP A 52 4.19 4.81 14.87
N PRO A 53 5.22 4.07 14.42
CA PRO A 53 5.15 3.31 13.19
C PRO A 53 4.07 2.21 13.27
N ARG A 54 3.55 1.89 14.46
CA ARG A 54 2.39 0.99 14.63
C ARG A 54 1.07 1.62 14.17
N LEU A 55 0.96 2.94 14.18
CA LEU A 55 -0.22 3.66 13.68
C LEU A 55 -0.14 3.90 12.16
N LEU A 56 1.06 3.86 11.57
CA LEU A 56 1.32 4.47 10.25
C LEU A 56 2.04 3.60 9.23
N GLY A 57 2.63 2.48 9.65
CA GLY A 57 3.40 1.62 8.76
C GLY A 57 2.83 0.23 8.74
N SER A 58 2.30 -0.19 7.59
CA SER A 58 2.40 -1.60 7.23
C SER A 58 3.87 -2.00 7.36
N ASP A 59 4.23 -2.85 8.33
CA ASP A 59 5.53 -3.53 8.40
C ASP A 59 5.56 -4.57 7.28
N GLN A 60 5.77 -4.10 6.05
CA GLN A 60 5.86 -4.95 4.85
C GLN A 60 6.98 -5.99 5.00
N SER A 61 8.00 -5.71 5.82
CA SER A 61 9.09 -6.64 6.14
C SER A 61 8.66 -7.77 7.08
N ALA A 62 7.51 -7.64 7.74
CA ALA A 62 6.96 -8.66 8.62
C ALA A 62 6.40 -9.87 7.86
N VAL A 63 6.09 -9.72 6.59
CA VAL A 63 5.47 -10.77 5.77
C VAL A 63 6.37 -11.18 4.60
N ARG A 64 6.16 -12.41 4.11
CA ARG A 64 6.74 -12.89 2.86
C ARG A 64 5.68 -13.62 2.06
N VAL A 65 5.65 -13.35 0.77
CA VAL A 65 4.90 -14.15 -0.20
C VAL A 65 5.70 -15.41 -0.51
N VAL A 66 5.03 -16.56 -0.48
CA VAL A 66 5.58 -17.86 -0.87
C VAL A 66 4.74 -18.41 -2.00
N ARG A 67 5.40 -18.87 -3.06
CA ARG A 67 4.75 -19.50 -4.21
C ARG A 67 5.16 -20.96 -4.29
N ALA A 68 4.19 -21.85 -4.50
CA ALA A 68 4.44 -23.26 -4.74
C ALA A 68 3.29 -23.86 -5.55
N ARG A 69 3.62 -24.55 -6.66
CA ARG A 69 2.66 -25.32 -7.48
C ARG A 69 1.39 -24.54 -7.90
N GLY A 70 1.55 -23.28 -8.31
CA GLY A 70 0.41 -22.44 -8.72
C GLY A 70 -0.45 -21.92 -7.57
N SER A 71 0.00 -22.08 -6.32
CA SER A 71 -0.62 -21.51 -5.13
C SER A 71 0.28 -20.41 -4.54
N ARG A 72 -0.36 -19.39 -3.97
CA ARG A 72 0.28 -18.26 -3.30
C ARG A 72 -0.10 -18.27 -1.82
N TRP A 73 0.86 -17.96 -0.98
CA TRP A 73 0.70 -17.94 0.47
C TRP A 73 1.38 -16.71 1.04
N ILE A 74 0.81 -16.15 2.10
CA ILE A 74 1.49 -15.17 2.95
C ILE A 74 1.92 -15.86 4.24
N ARG A 75 3.17 -15.66 4.63
CA ARG A 75 3.72 -16.08 5.92
C ARG A 75 4.35 -14.92 6.65
N LEU A 76 4.39 -14.97 7.98
CA LEU A 76 5.24 -14.09 8.76
C LEU A 76 6.73 -14.44 8.55
N THR A 77 7.59 -13.44 8.61
CA THR A 77 9.03 -13.65 8.77
C THR A 77 9.32 -14.21 10.17
N PRO A 78 10.44 -14.91 10.39
CA PRO A 78 10.80 -15.41 11.71
C PRO A 78 10.86 -14.30 12.78
N ARG A 79 11.32 -13.10 12.41
CA ARG A 79 11.35 -11.93 13.28
C ARG A 79 9.93 -11.50 13.68
N ALA A 80 9.03 -11.36 12.72
CA ALA A 80 7.64 -10.99 12.98
C ALA A 80 6.90 -12.06 13.78
N ALA A 81 7.08 -13.34 13.45
CA ALA A 81 6.47 -14.45 14.18
C ALA A 81 6.84 -14.43 15.68
N ARG A 82 8.10 -14.12 16.01
CA ARG A 82 8.53 -13.95 17.42
C ARG A 82 7.93 -12.71 18.08
N LYS A 83 7.88 -11.59 17.35
CA LYS A 83 7.32 -10.31 17.81
C LYS A 83 5.82 -10.43 18.11
N TYR A 84 5.09 -11.14 17.27
CA TYR A 84 3.62 -11.20 17.32
C TYR A 84 3.06 -12.54 17.79
N ARG A 85 3.86 -13.39 18.45
CA ARG A 85 3.50 -14.77 18.84
C ARG A 85 2.20 -14.96 19.64
N HIS A 86 1.65 -13.91 20.24
CA HIS A 86 0.41 -13.93 21.04
C HIS A 86 -0.80 -13.35 20.30
N GLY A 87 -0.63 -12.93 19.05
CA GLY A 87 -1.71 -12.41 18.22
C GLY A 87 -2.46 -13.51 17.45
N ARG A 88 -3.46 -13.06 16.70
CA ARG A 88 -4.09 -13.83 15.62
C ARG A 88 -3.84 -13.07 14.32
N MET A 89 -3.53 -13.81 13.27
CA MET A 89 -3.37 -13.23 11.94
C MET A 89 -4.68 -13.38 11.18
N SER A 90 -5.09 -12.29 10.54
CA SER A 90 -6.17 -12.29 9.57
C SER A 90 -5.60 -11.94 8.21
N LEU A 91 -6.19 -12.52 7.16
CA LEU A 91 -5.92 -12.12 5.78
C LEU A 91 -7.23 -11.69 5.15
N GLN A 92 -7.29 -10.47 4.67
CA GLN A 92 -8.41 -9.94 3.91
C GLN A 92 -7.95 -9.64 2.50
N CYS A 93 -8.60 -10.22 1.50
CA CYS A 93 -8.21 -10.06 0.10
C CYS A 93 -9.29 -9.31 -0.68
N ARG A 94 -8.83 -8.53 -1.67
CA ARG A 94 -9.67 -7.85 -2.64
C ARG A 94 -9.31 -8.28 -4.05
N TYR A 95 -10.29 -8.21 -4.93
CA TYR A 95 -10.23 -8.68 -6.31
C TYR A 95 -10.35 -7.47 -7.23
N ALA A 96 -9.73 -7.56 -8.40
CA ALA A 96 -9.94 -6.58 -9.45
C ALA A 96 -10.91 -7.19 -10.45
N ASP A 97 -11.91 -6.43 -10.85
CA ASP A 97 -12.79 -6.78 -11.96
C ASP A 97 -12.03 -6.69 -13.31
N ALA A 98 -12.74 -6.97 -14.40
CA ALA A 98 -12.16 -6.93 -15.74
C ALA A 98 -11.71 -5.52 -16.18
N ALA A 99 -12.28 -4.46 -15.60
CA ALA A 99 -11.88 -3.07 -15.83
C ALA A 99 -10.65 -2.66 -14.97
N GLY A 100 -10.28 -3.50 -13.99
CA GLY A 100 -9.23 -3.22 -13.04
C GLY A 100 -9.71 -2.40 -11.84
N ASP A 101 -11.02 -2.23 -11.69
CA ASP A 101 -11.65 -1.65 -10.52
C ASP A 101 -11.81 -2.73 -9.44
N LEU A 102 -11.83 -2.33 -8.17
CA LEU A 102 -11.79 -3.28 -7.08
C LEU A 102 -13.18 -3.67 -6.62
N GLU A 103 -13.43 -4.98 -6.54
CA GLU A 103 -14.67 -5.49 -5.98
C GLU A 103 -14.69 -5.36 -4.44
N PRO A 104 -15.89 -5.25 -3.84
CA PRO A 104 -16.05 -5.24 -2.39
C PRO A 104 -15.51 -6.52 -1.73
N PHE A 105 -15.16 -6.41 -0.45
CA PHE A 105 -14.55 -7.47 0.36
C PHE A 105 -15.24 -8.83 0.22
N THR A 106 -14.44 -9.87 -0.02
CA THR A 106 -15.03 -11.21 -0.28
C THR A 106 -14.42 -12.36 0.51
N SER A 107 -13.33 -12.19 1.29
CA SER A 107 -12.98 -13.23 2.27
C SER A 107 -11.93 -12.80 3.30
N GLY A 108 -12.20 -13.11 4.57
CA GLY A 108 -11.23 -13.10 5.67
C GLY A 108 -10.83 -14.53 6.04
N THR A 109 -9.53 -14.88 6.03
CA THR A 109 -9.05 -16.12 6.68
C THR A 109 -8.43 -15.75 8.02
N ASP A 110 -8.99 -16.26 9.12
CA ASP A 110 -8.48 -16.07 10.48
C ASP A 110 -7.82 -17.33 11.02
N GLY A 111 -6.59 -17.22 11.51
CA GLY A 111 -5.86 -18.35 12.09
C GLY A 111 -5.08 -17.98 13.36
N PRO A 112 -4.96 -18.90 14.34
CA PRO A 112 -4.03 -18.73 15.44
C PRO A 112 -2.59 -18.69 14.90
N LEU A 113 -1.76 -17.80 15.43
CA LEU A 113 -0.36 -17.70 15.04
C LEU A 113 0.42 -18.92 15.54
N GLY A 114 1.06 -19.61 14.60
CA GLY A 114 1.99 -20.69 14.88
C GLY A 114 3.25 -20.57 14.03
N PRO A 115 4.37 -21.18 14.44
CA PRO A 115 5.55 -21.33 13.60
C PRO A 115 5.15 -22.01 12.28
N GLY A 116 5.23 -21.28 11.18
CA GLY A 116 4.86 -21.80 9.85
C GLY A 116 3.41 -21.59 9.44
N LEU A 117 2.61 -20.78 10.15
CA LEU A 117 1.30 -20.36 9.65
C LEU A 117 1.45 -19.73 8.26
N ARG A 118 0.68 -20.25 7.32
CA ARG A 118 0.58 -19.76 5.94
C ARG A 118 -0.88 -19.47 5.67
N LEU A 119 -1.17 -18.26 5.24
CA LEU A 119 -2.53 -17.88 4.80
C LEU A 119 -2.58 -18.01 3.29
N ALA A 120 -3.52 -18.81 2.80
CA ALA A 120 -3.74 -19.01 1.38
C ALA A 120 -4.20 -17.69 0.76
N VAL A 121 -3.58 -17.31 -0.36
CA VAL A 121 -4.00 -16.16 -1.14
C VAL A 121 -4.82 -16.67 -2.32
N PRO A 122 -6.08 -16.21 -2.48
CA PRO A 122 -6.90 -16.51 -3.66
C PRO A 122 -6.15 -16.21 -4.96
N ARG A 123 -6.35 -17.01 -6.01
CA ARG A 123 -5.54 -16.92 -7.25
C ARG A 123 -5.72 -15.61 -8.02
N ASP A 124 -6.91 -15.05 -7.89
CA ASP A 124 -7.46 -13.87 -8.55
C ASP A 124 -7.44 -12.62 -7.65
N ALA A 125 -6.97 -12.75 -6.41
CA ALA A 125 -6.78 -11.59 -5.53
C ALA A 125 -5.82 -10.57 -6.19
N ALA A 126 -6.25 -9.31 -6.21
CA ALA A 126 -5.48 -8.16 -6.68
C ALA A 126 -4.50 -7.67 -5.61
N TYR A 127 -4.94 -7.64 -4.35
CA TYR A 127 -4.10 -7.40 -3.18
C TYR A 127 -4.74 -8.03 -1.94
N CYS A 128 -3.96 -8.18 -0.86
CA CYS A 128 -4.49 -8.58 0.43
C CYS A 128 -3.86 -7.78 1.58
N SER A 129 -4.69 -7.41 2.55
CA SER A 129 -4.30 -6.84 3.84
C SER A 129 -4.13 -7.96 4.86
N VAL A 130 -2.97 -7.99 5.50
CA VAL A 130 -2.62 -8.90 6.59
C VAL A 130 -2.88 -8.14 7.87
N GLY A 131 -3.97 -8.49 8.54
CA GLY A 131 -4.32 -7.95 9.84
C GLY A 131 -3.71 -8.76 10.97
N MET A 132 -3.55 -8.10 12.10
CA MET A 132 -3.11 -8.68 13.34
C MET A 132 -4.07 -8.25 14.43
N ALA A 133 -4.64 -9.23 15.12
CA ALA A 133 -5.50 -9.02 16.27
C ALA A 133 -4.75 -9.44 17.54
N TRP A 134 -4.63 -8.56 18.53
CA TRP A 134 -4.18 -8.95 19.87
C TRP A 134 -5.29 -8.72 20.89
N ARG A 135 -5.40 -9.63 21.83
CA ARG A 135 -6.35 -9.48 22.95
C ARG A 135 -5.67 -8.65 24.02
N GLU A 136 -6.18 -7.44 24.27
CA GLU A 136 -5.66 -6.56 25.33
C GLU A 136 -6.24 -6.94 26.68
N ARG A 137 -7.53 -7.28 26.71
CA ARG A 137 -8.29 -7.62 27.92
C ARG A 137 -9.31 -8.70 27.60
N ARG A 138 -9.98 -9.24 28.62
CA ARG A 138 -11.01 -10.30 28.47
C ARG A 138 -12.02 -9.98 27.35
N ASN A 139 -12.39 -8.71 27.17
CA ASN A 139 -13.37 -8.27 26.18
C ASN A 139 -12.85 -7.23 25.16
N SER A 140 -11.54 -6.94 25.11
CA SER A 140 -10.98 -6.00 24.13
C SER A 140 -9.99 -6.69 23.21
N THR A 141 -10.21 -6.53 21.91
CA THR A 141 -9.30 -7.00 20.86
C THR A 141 -8.96 -5.82 19.96
N SER A 142 -7.70 -5.40 19.98
CA SER A 142 -7.20 -4.40 19.05
C SER A 142 -6.78 -5.09 17.77
N ARG A 143 -7.15 -4.50 16.64
CA ARG A 143 -6.77 -4.95 15.31
C ARG A 143 -5.95 -3.86 14.64
N PHE A 144 -4.89 -4.25 13.95
CA PHE A 144 -4.10 -3.35 13.13
C PHE A 144 -3.65 -4.07 11.87
N THR A 145 -3.47 -3.31 10.79
CA THR A 145 -2.94 -3.83 9.54
C THR A 145 -1.43 -3.95 9.65
N LEU A 146 -0.92 -5.18 9.58
CA LEU A 146 0.50 -5.46 9.61
C LEU A 146 1.15 -5.23 8.25
N ALA A 147 0.53 -5.68 7.17
CA ALA A 147 1.08 -5.53 5.82
C ALA A 147 -0.03 -5.50 4.78
N THR A 148 0.19 -4.81 3.66
CA THR A 148 -0.71 -4.89 2.50
C THR A 148 0.10 -5.30 1.28
N VAL A 149 -0.23 -6.47 0.73
CA VAL A 149 0.55 -7.12 -0.32
C VAL A 149 -0.23 -7.07 -1.63
N ALA A 150 0.32 -6.40 -2.63
CA ALA A 150 -0.23 -6.39 -3.98
C ALA A 150 0.23 -7.61 -4.79
N PHE A 151 -0.68 -8.12 -5.62
CA PHE A 151 -0.47 -9.27 -6.49
C PHE A 151 -0.70 -8.96 -7.97
N THR A 152 -1.35 -7.83 -8.27
CA THR A 152 -1.56 -7.33 -9.64
C THR A 152 -1.17 -5.85 -9.71
N LYS A 153 -1.01 -5.32 -10.94
CA LYS A 153 -0.76 -3.89 -11.17
C LYS A 153 -1.89 -3.02 -10.62
N ALA A 154 -3.15 -3.42 -10.81
CA ALA A 154 -4.32 -2.74 -10.26
C ALA A 154 -4.29 -2.72 -8.73
N GLY A 155 -4.00 -3.86 -8.09
CA GLY A 155 -3.82 -3.94 -6.64
C GLY A 155 -2.70 -3.03 -6.15
N GLY A 156 -1.56 -3.00 -6.84
CA GLY A 156 -0.45 -2.10 -6.51
C GLY A 156 -0.84 -0.63 -6.53
N ARG A 157 -1.63 -0.22 -7.53
CA ARG A 157 -2.17 1.15 -7.62
C ARG A 157 -3.11 1.49 -6.46
N GLN A 158 -3.93 0.54 -6.00
CA GLN A 158 -4.78 0.79 -4.83
C GLN A 158 -3.96 0.90 -3.56
N VAL A 159 -3.03 -0.04 -3.32
CA VAL A 159 -2.18 -0.02 -2.12
C VAL A 159 -1.42 1.31 -2.04
N ALA A 160 -0.91 1.81 -3.16
CA ALA A 160 -0.27 3.12 -3.22
C ALA A 160 -1.25 4.28 -2.95
N ARG A 161 -2.48 4.22 -3.48
CA ARG A 161 -3.52 5.24 -3.23
C ARG A 161 -3.93 5.28 -1.76
N VAL A 162 -4.16 4.15 -1.10
CA VAL A 162 -4.45 4.07 0.34
C VAL A 162 -3.28 4.64 1.15
N ALA A 163 -2.05 4.23 0.84
CA ALA A 163 -0.88 4.73 1.56
C ALA A 163 -0.78 6.26 1.46
N ALA A 164 -1.01 6.80 0.27
CA ALA A 164 -1.02 8.24 0.03
C ALA A 164 -2.18 8.95 0.75
N ALA A 165 -3.38 8.38 0.73
CA ALA A 165 -4.52 8.85 1.50
C ALA A 165 -4.21 8.96 3.01
N ARG A 166 -3.57 7.93 3.59
CA ARG A 166 -3.11 7.97 4.98
C ARG A 166 -2.06 9.05 5.22
N SER A 167 -1.10 9.22 4.30
CA SER A 167 -0.12 10.29 4.40
C SER A 167 -0.75 11.69 4.34
N LEU A 168 -1.81 11.89 3.54
CA LEU A 168 -2.54 13.16 3.54
C LEU A 168 -3.21 13.45 4.89
N MET A 169 -3.86 12.46 5.49
CA MET A 169 -4.43 12.61 6.84
C MET A 169 -3.35 12.98 7.87
N LEU A 170 -2.17 12.35 7.78
CA LEU A 170 -1.06 12.66 8.68
C LEU A 170 -0.55 14.08 8.56
N VAL A 171 -0.43 14.60 7.34
CA VAL A 171 -0.03 15.99 7.09
C VAL A 171 -0.99 16.92 7.80
N VAL A 172 -2.29 16.66 7.67
CA VAL A 172 -3.31 17.50 8.30
C VAL A 172 -3.28 17.37 9.82
N PHE A 173 -3.22 16.16 10.38
CA PHE A 173 -3.07 15.99 11.83
C PHE A 173 -1.80 16.66 12.39
N ALA A 174 -0.69 16.60 11.66
CA ALA A 174 0.54 17.27 12.06
C ALA A 174 0.41 18.79 12.04
N ALA A 175 -0.39 19.35 11.14
CA ALA A 175 -0.61 20.78 11.01
C ALA A 175 -1.61 21.33 12.04
N THR A 176 -2.70 20.62 12.28
CA THR A 176 -3.75 21.04 13.23
C THR A 176 -3.35 20.80 14.68
N GLY A 177 -2.50 19.78 14.93
CA GLY A 177 -2.12 19.37 16.28
C GLY A 177 -3.33 19.01 17.15
N ASP A 178 -3.11 18.93 18.47
CA ASP A 178 -4.16 18.67 19.47
C ASP A 178 -4.88 19.94 19.97
N GLU A 179 -4.42 21.14 19.56
CA GLU A 179 -4.92 22.41 20.09
C GLU A 179 -5.64 23.24 19.02
N ALA A 180 -6.96 23.05 18.90
CA ALA A 180 -7.89 23.76 18.00
C ALA A 180 -7.97 25.30 18.17
N LYS A 181 -7.03 25.93 18.89
CA LYS A 181 -6.99 27.37 19.17
C LYS A 181 -5.70 28.05 18.72
N ARG A 182 -4.71 27.30 18.22
CA ARG A 182 -3.51 27.90 17.66
C ARG A 182 -3.71 28.18 16.17
N PRO A 183 -3.19 29.30 15.65
CA PRO A 183 -3.14 29.50 14.21
C PRO A 183 -2.32 28.37 13.56
N LEU A 184 -2.73 27.98 12.36
CA LEU A 184 -2.00 26.99 11.58
C LEU A 184 -0.59 27.53 11.22
N PRO A 185 0.44 26.67 11.13
CA PRO A 185 1.75 27.07 10.64
C PRO A 185 1.64 27.67 9.23
N ALA A 186 2.55 28.57 8.84
CA ALA A 186 2.55 29.06 7.46
C ALA A 186 2.86 27.91 6.48
N THR A 187 2.33 27.99 5.25
CA THR A 187 2.50 26.93 4.23
C THR A 187 3.96 26.51 4.03
N ALA A 188 4.89 27.47 3.94
CA ALA A 188 6.31 27.20 3.75
C ALA A 188 6.94 26.50 4.97
N GLU A 189 6.51 26.84 6.19
CA GLU A 189 7.02 26.25 7.42
C GLU A 189 6.57 24.79 7.54
N LEU A 190 5.28 24.53 7.30
CA LEU A 190 4.71 23.19 7.32
C LEU A 190 5.35 22.30 6.25
N ALA A 191 5.49 22.83 5.04
CA ALA A 191 6.13 22.13 3.93
C ALA A 191 7.58 21.75 4.25
N ALA A 192 8.36 22.69 4.80
CA ALA A 192 9.74 22.44 5.20
C ALA A 192 9.84 21.41 6.34
N ALA A 193 8.97 21.50 7.35
CA ALA A 193 8.97 20.60 8.50
C ALA A 193 8.65 19.15 8.11
N LEU A 194 7.80 18.96 7.10
CA LEU A 194 7.35 17.63 6.65
C LEU A 194 8.09 17.13 5.40
N GLY A 195 8.92 17.96 4.77
CA GLY A 195 9.62 17.62 3.53
C GLY A 195 8.66 17.41 2.34
N ILE A 196 7.59 18.20 2.27
CA ILE A 196 6.54 18.13 1.23
C ILE A 196 6.49 19.44 0.41
N GLU A 197 5.70 19.46 -0.66
CA GLU A 197 5.63 20.60 -1.57
C GLU A 197 4.70 21.70 -1.03
N PRO A 198 5.18 22.95 -0.90
CA PRO A 198 4.28 24.07 -0.63
C PRO A 198 3.47 24.41 -1.89
N LEU A 199 2.19 24.65 -1.71
CA LEU A 199 1.29 25.07 -2.79
C LEU A 199 1.00 26.56 -2.68
N ALA A 200 0.80 27.22 -3.83
CA ALA A 200 0.49 28.66 -3.87
C ALA A 200 -0.98 28.97 -3.51
N ALA A 201 -1.88 28.00 -3.68
CA ALA A 201 -3.32 28.13 -3.47
C ALA A 201 -3.95 26.74 -3.22
N PRO A 202 -5.14 26.66 -2.59
CA PRO A 202 -5.86 25.40 -2.47
C PRO A 202 -6.20 24.87 -3.86
N GLY A 203 -6.09 23.56 -4.06
CA GLY A 203 -6.38 22.92 -5.35
C GLY A 203 -5.27 23.03 -6.40
N ALA A 204 -4.18 23.75 -6.15
CA ALA A 204 -3.04 23.83 -7.05
C ALA A 204 -2.46 22.43 -7.37
N THR A 205 -1.91 22.27 -8.57
CA THR A 205 -1.34 21.00 -9.02
C THR A 205 -0.02 20.73 -8.32
N VAL A 206 0.16 19.49 -7.87
CA VAL A 206 1.42 18.97 -7.33
C VAL A 206 1.99 17.92 -8.30
N PRO A 207 3.33 17.83 -8.46
CA PRO A 207 3.93 16.77 -9.24
C PRO A 207 3.45 15.36 -8.83
N GLU A 208 3.35 14.45 -9.79
CA GLU A 208 2.87 13.09 -9.54
C GLU A 208 3.74 12.37 -8.49
N GLY A 209 3.09 11.72 -7.53
CA GLY A 209 3.73 11.03 -6.43
C GLY A 209 4.29 11.93 -5.33
N ARG A 210 4.17 13.25 -5.44
CA ARG A 210 4.52 14.21 -4.37
C ARG A 210 3.26 14.63 -3.62
N ILE A 211 3.44 14.98 -2.35
CA ILE A 211 2.39 15.54 -1.51
C ILE A 211 2.56 17.06 -1.52
N GLY A 212 1.47 17.77 -1.76
CA GLY A 212 1.39 19.22 -1.70
C GLY A 212 0.54 19.65 -0.52
N VAL A 213 0.91 20.76 0.11
CA VAL A 213 0.15 21.37 1.21
C VAL A 213 -0.02 22.87 1.00
N TRP A 214 -1.19 23.37 1.38
CA TRP A 214 -1.51 24.78 1.49
C TRP A 214 -2.26 25.05 2.79
N THR A 215 -2.08 26.22 3.36
CA THR A 215 -2.88 26.73 4.47
C THR A 215 -2.97 28.24 4.41
N ASP A 216 -4.09 28.78 4.90
CA ASP A 216 -4.30 30.21 5.10
C ASP A 216 -3.62 30.77 6.36
N ALA A 217 -2.88 29.92 7.10
CA ALA A 217 -2.25 30.21 8.40
C ALA A 217 -3.25 30.64 9.50
N ALA A 218 -4.54 30.48 9.27
CA ALA A 218 -5.59 30.78 10.22
C ALA A 218 -6.27 29.49 10.66
N ARG A 219 -7.11 28.92 9.79
CA ARG A 219 -8.04 27.82 10.12
C ARG A 219 -8.28 26.84 8.98
N ARG A 220 -7.74 27.10 7.80
CA ARG A 220 -7.91 26.21 6.65
C ARG A 220 -6.61 25.54 6.25
N ILE A 221 -6.69 24.25 5.98
CA ILE A 221 -5.60 23.44 5.43
C ILE A 221 -6.10 22.57 4.28
N TYR A 222 -5.32 22.56 3.21
CA TYR A 222 -5.52 21.74 2.04
C TYR A 222 -4.28 20.88 1.79
N ALA A 223 -4.43 19.56 1.75
CA ALA A 223 -3.38 18.62 1.38
C ALA A 223 -3.82 17.81 0.15
N THR A 224 -2.91 17.59 -0.80
CA THR A 224 -3.23 16.84 -2.01
C THR A 224 -2.05 16.05 -2.56
N THR A 225 -2.35 15.04 -3.37
CA THR A 225 -1.36 14.34 -4.19
C THR A 225 -2.04 13.84 -5.47
N THR A 226 -1.23 13.60 -6.50
CA THR A 226 -1.69 12.95 -7.72
C THR A 226 -0.93 11.63 -7.90
N LEU A 227 -1.66 10.54 -8.15
CA LEU A 227 -1.11 9.22 -8.39
C LEU A 227 -1.87 8.53 -9.52
N TYR A 228 -1.15 8.06 -10.54
CA TYR A 228 -1.72 7.35 -11.69
C TYR A 228 -2.84 8.16 -12.37
N GLY A 229 -2.65 9.48 -12.50
CA GLY A 229 -3.63 10.41 -13.07
C GLY A 229 -4.87 10.64 -12.21
N LYS A 230 -4.90 10.19 -10.94
CA LYS A 230 -5.99 10.44 -9.99
C LYS A 230 -5.51 11.38 -8.89
N ARG A 231 -6.30 12.42 -8.59
CA ARG A 231 -6.04 13.35 -7.48
C ARG A 231 -6.68 12.81 -6.21
N LEU A 232 -5.92 12.80 -5.12
CA LEU A 232 -6.43 12.65 -3.76
C LEU A 232 -6.28 13.99 -3.05
N TYR A 233 -7.27 14.36 -2.24
CA TYR A 233 -7.23 15.61 -1.49
C TYR A 233 -7.97 15.52 -0.16
N LEU A 234 -7.57 16.37 0.76
CA LEU A 234 -8.22 16.60 2.04
C LEU A 234 -8.17 18.11 2.31
N ASP A 235 -9.34 18.70 2.53
CA ASP A 235 -9.54 20.13 2.78
C ASP A 235 -10.37 20.27 4.06
N ILE A 236 -9.81 20.97 5.04
CA ILE A 236 -10.49 21.26 6.31
C ILE A 236 -10.49 22.77 6.48
N ASP A 237 -11.67 23.34 6.73
CA ASP A 237 -11.84 24.73 7.11
C ASP A 237 -12.55 24.82 8.47
N ASP A 238 -11.76 25.01 9.53
CA ASP A 238 -12.26 25.14 10.90
C ASP A 238 -13.07 26.43 11.13
N ALA A 239 -13.01 27.41 10.20
CA ALA A 239 -13.84 28.61 10.32
C ALA A 239 -15.30 28.34 9.95
N THR A 240 -15.53 27.45 8.99
CA THR A 240 -16.86 27.10 8.46
C THR A 240 -17.35 25.73 8.94
N ASP A 241 -16.51 24.96 9.64
CA ASP A 241 -16.75 23.54 9.96
C ASP A 241 -16.94 22.69 8.69
N GLU A 242 -16.33 23.12 7.58
CA GLU A 242 -16.41 22.42 6.30
C GLU A 242 -15.27 21.42 6.16
N PHE A 243 -15.64 20.17 5.88
CA PHE A 243 -14.71 19.10 5.54
C PHE A 243 -15.02 18.58 4.14
N SER A 244 -14.03 18.64 3.24
CA SER A 244 -14.16 18.13 1.87
C SER A 244 -12.99 17.23 1.53
N SER A 245 -13.28 16.01 1.09
CA SER A 245 -12.24 15.03 0.78
C SER A 245 -12.77 13.92 -0.13
N ASN A 246 -11.86 13.33 -0.90
CA ASN A 246 -12.05 12.01 -1.53
C ASN A 246 -11.11 10.94 -0.95
N VAL A 247 -10.35 11.29 0.09
CA VAL A 247 -9.47 10.34 0.82
C VAL A 247 -10.32 9.36 1.63
N VAL A 248 -11.44 9.82 2.19
CA VAL A 248 -12.42 8.98 2.90
C VAL A 248 -12.91 7.85 1.99
N ASP A 249 -13.32 8.16 0.75
CA ASP A 249 -13.75 7.15 -0.22
C ASP A 249 -12.69 6.07 -0.42
N VAL A 250 -11.41 6.47 -0.55
CA VAL A 250 -10.30 5.52 -0.73
C VAL A 250 -10.01 4.68 0.52
N LEU A 251 -10.17 5.24 1.72
CA LEU A 251 -9.87 4.55 2.98
C LEU A 251 -10.98 3.59 3.42
N PHE A 252 -12.24 3.92 3.14
CA PHE A 252 -13.38 3.08 3.48
C PHE A 252 -13.78 2.13 2.34
N ASP A 253 -13.20 2.32 1.16
CA ASP A 253 -13.01 1.27 0.16
C ASP A 253 -11.95 0.24 0.59
N GLU A 254 -11.37 0.28 1.80
CA GLU A 254 -10.47 -0.78 2.30
C GLU A 254 -11.17 -1.87 3.04
#